data_AF-A0A327H3W4-F1
#
_entry.id   AF-A0A327H3W4-F1
#
_cell.length_a   1.000
_cell.length_b   1.000
_cell.length_c   1.000
_cell.angle_alpha   90.00
_cell.angle_beta   90.00
_cell.angle_gamma   90.00
#
_symmetry.space_group_name_H-M   'P 1'
#
loop_
_entity.id
_entity.type
_entity.pdbx_description
1 polymer ?
#
loop_
_entity_poly.entity_id
_entity_poly.type
_entity_poly.pdbx_seq_one_letter_code
_entity_poly.pdbx_strand_id
1 'polypeptide(L)'
;DCVDAILHVMATEHEPLNLFNLGSHDTCSVRRIAEIVVEETGYMDAEIVYTGGSRGWAGDIPRAMLGIDKMLATGFNVKYNSEDAVRHTARVLIEEIGLGD
;
A
#
# COMPACT_ATOMS: atom_id res chain seq x y z
N ASP A 1 5.43 -6.15 6.67
CA ASP A 1 5.99 -6.11 5.30
C ASP A 1 7.08 -5.07 5.12
N CYS A 2 6.80 -3.76 5.03
CA CYS A 2 7.86 -2.77 4.79
C CYS A 2 9.01 -2.84 5.81
N VAL A 3 8.69 -2.79 7.12
CA VAL A 3 9.70 -2.92 8.19
C VAL A 3 10.38 -4.28 8.16
N ASP A 4 9.62 -5.37 7.98
CA ASP A 4 10.17 -6.73 7.87
C ASP A 4 11.18 -6.83 6.72
N ALA A 5 10.90 -6.20 5.58
CA ALA A 5 11.77 -6.17 4.41
C ALA A 5 13.05 -5.36 4.66
N ILE A 6 12.95 -4.21 5.35
CA ILE A 6 14.12 -3.42 5.77
C ILE A 6 15.01 -4.27 6.67
N LEU A 7 14.44 -4.91 7.69
CA LEU A 7 15.18 -5.75 8.63
C LEU A 7 15.81 -6.97 7.94
N HIS A 8 15.09 -7.59 7.00
CA HIS A 8 15.61 -8.68 6.18
C HIS A 8 16.83 -8.26 5.37
N VAL A 9 16.72 -7.19 4.57
CA VAL A 9 17.83 -6.69 3.74
C VAL A 9 19.03 -6.30 4.60
N MET A 10 18.80 -5.66 5.76
CA MET A 10 19.87 -5.32 6.70
C MET A 10 20.58 -6.56 7.28
N ALA A 11 19.85 -7.67 7.44
CA ALA A 11 20.38 -8.90 8.01
C ALA A 11 21.09 -9.79 6.98
N THR A 12 20.68 -9.75 5.71
CA THR A 12 21.17 -10.68 4.66
C THR A 12 22.16 -10.07 3.68
N GLU A 13 22.12 -8.74 3.49
CA GLU A 13 22.95 -8.07 2.47
C GLU A 13 24.10 -7.30 3.11
N HIS A 14 25.33 -7.50 2.61
CA HIS A 14 26.55 -7.02 3.27
C HIS A 14 27.44 -6.13 2.38
N GLU A 15 26.95 -5.72 1.21
CA GLU A 15 27.67 -4.77 0.37
C GLU A 15 27.79 -3.40 1.06
N PRO A 16 28.84 -2.60 0.76
CA PRO A 16 28.99 -1.26 1.32
C PRO A 16 27.81 -0.32 1.00
N LEU A 17 27.05 -0.61 -0.07
CA LEU A 17 25.84 0.11 -0.45
C LEU A 17 24.78 -0.86 -0.96
N ASN A 18 23.65 -0.91 -0.24
CA ASN A 18 22.50 -1.75 -0.56
C ASN A 18 21.33 -0.88 -1.03
N LEU A 19 21.08 -0.84 -2.35
CA LEU A 19 19.92 -0.15 -2.94
C LEU A 19 18.83 -1.15 -3.32
N PHE A 20 17.68 -1.08 -2.66
CA PHE A 20 16.55 -2.00 -2.85
C PHE A 20 15.24 -1.23 -2.90
N ASN A 21 14.39 -1.59 -3.85
CA ASN A 21 12.99 -1.19 -3.84
C ASN A 21 12.21 -2.14 -2.92
N LEU A 22 11.38 -1.57 -2.03
CA LEU A 22 10.48 -2.33 -1.17
C LEU A 22 9.05 -1.97 -1.55
N GLY A 23 8.22 -2.97 -1.84
CA GLY A 23 6.86 -2.76 -2.33
C GLY A 23 6.09 -4.07 -2.44
N SER A 24 4.88 -4.00 -2.97
CA SER A 24 3.97 -5.12 -3.25
C SER A 24 4.18 -5.68 -4.66
N HIS A 25 3.57 -6.84 -4.95
CA HIS A 25 3.55 -7.43 -6.30
C HIS A 25 2.63 -6.69 -7.29
N ASP A 26 1.78 -5.80 -6.79
CA ASP A 26 0.74 -5.13 -7.56
C ASP A 26 0.54 -3.67 -7.13
N THR A 27 -0.51 -3.04 -7.65
CA THR A 27 -0.95 -1.68 -7.31
C THR A 27 -2.44 -1.66 -7.01
N CYS A 28 -2.87 -0.70 -6.21
CA CYS A 28 -4.28 -0.41 -5.96
C CYS A 28 -4.63 0.98 -6.52
N SER A 29 -5.73 1.08 -7.26
CA SER A 29 -6.19 2.37 -7.80
C SER A 29 -6.79 3.24 -6.70
N VAL A 30 -6.72 4.57 -6.83
CA VAL A 30 -7.33 5.52 -5.87
C VAL A 30 -8.84 5.27 -5.73
N ARG A 31 -9.52 4.94 -6.83
CA ARG A 31 -10.93 4.54 -6.80
C ARG A 31 -11.13 3.32 -5.91
N ARG A 32 -10.30 2.30 -6.07
CA ARG A 32 -10.42 1.06 -5.30
C ARG A 32 -10.12 1.29 -3.81
N ILE A 33 -9.17 2.16 -3.49
CA ILE A 33 -8.92 2.59 -2.10
C ILE A 33 -10.19 3.19 -1.49
N ALA A 34 -10.85 4.12 -2.20
CA ALA A 34 -12.09 4.72 -1.71
C ALA A 34 -13.21 3.68 -1.52
N GLU A 35 -13.37 2.74 -2.46
CA GLU A 35 -14.34 1.64 -2.36
C GLU A 35 -14.07 0.76 -1.13
N ILE A 36 -12.81 0.39 -0.87
CA ILE A 36 -12.42 -0.40 0.31
C ILE A 36 -12.78 0.34 1.61
N VAL A 37 -12.54 1.66 1.68
CA VAL A 37 -12.88 2.45 2.88
C VAL A 37 -14.39 2.48 3.11
N VAL A 38 -15.19 2.66 2.06
CA VAL A 38 -16.67 2.59 2.17
C VAL A 38 -17.12 1.20 2.65
N GLU A 39 -16.55 0.13 2.07
CA GLU A 39 -16.85 -1.25 2.46
C GLU A 39 -16.53 -1.52 3.94
N GLU A 40 -15.35 -1.11 4.42
CA GLU A 40 -14.90 -1.39 5.79
C GLU A 40 -15.58 -0.51 6.86
N THR A 41 -16.03 0.69 6.49
CA THR A 41 -16.80 1.56 7.41
C THR A 41 -18.27 1.20 7.51
N GLY A 42 -18.83 0.50 6.51
CA GLY A 42 -20.25 0.17 6.44
C GLY A 42 -21.17 1.34 6.04
N TYR A 43 -20.63 2.53 5.78
CA TYR A 43 -21.38 3.70 5.31
C TYR A 43 -21.67 3.62 3.81
N MET A 44 -22.53 2.67 3.43
CA MET A 44 -22.83 2.36 2.03
C MET A 44 -23.55 3.48 1.27
N ASP A 45 -23.99 4.54 1.97
CA ASP A 45 -24.58 5.76 1.42
C ASP A 45 -23.54 6.84 1.06
N ALA A 46 -22.26 6.64 1.38
CA ALA A 46 -21.20 7.56 1.01
C ALA A 46 -20.99 7.64 -0.52
N GLU A 47 -20.91 8.86 -1.05
CA GLU A 47 -20.68 9.10 -2.48
C GLU A 47 -19.19 9.32 -2.80
N ILE A 48 -18.68 8.63 -3.83
CA ILE A 48 -17.34 8.87 -4.38
C ILE A 48 -17.45 9.90 -5.50
N VAL A 49 -17.06 11.15 -5.22
CA VAL A 49 -17.11 12.28 -6.17
C VAL A 49 -15.72 12.61 -6.71
N TYR A 50 -15.62 12.75 -8.04
CA TYR A 50 -14.38 13.12 -8.72
C TYR A 50 -14.42 14.59 -9.15
N THR A 51 -13.38 15.35 -8.83
CA THR A 51 -13.24 16.76 -9.21
C THR A 51 -12.65 16.95 -10.62
N GLY A 52 -12.19 15.87 -11.26
CA GLY A 52 -11.73 15.83 -12.65
C GLY A 52 -10.21 15.74 -12.82
N GLY A 53 -9.77 15.46 -14.06
CA GLY A 53 -8.35 15.31 -14.41
C GLY A 53 -7.84 13.87 -14.34
N SER A 54 -6.60 13.66 -14.77
CA SER A 54 -5.90 12.36 -14.71
C SER A 54 -4.95 12.23 -13.51
N ARG A 55 -4.92 13.25 -12.63
CA ARG A 55 -3.99 13.44 -11.51
C ARG A 55 -4.66 14.27 -10.42
N GLY A 56 -4.23 14.11 -9.17
CA GLY A 56 -4.73 14.91 -8.04
C GLY A 56 -4.18 16.34 -8.01
N TRP A 57 -2.92 16.53 -8.40
CA TRP A 57 -2.25 17.84 -8.45
C TRP A 57 -1.06 17.84 -9.43
N ALA A 58 -0.48 19.01 -9.69
CA ALA A 58 0.71 19.14 -10.55
C ALA A 58 1.91 18.39 -9.92
N GLY A 59 2.44 17.39 -10.63
CA GLY A 59 3.55 16.55 -10.16
C GLY A 59 3.11 15.18 -9.62
N ASP A 60 1.81 14.94 -9.41
CA ASP A 60 1.29 13.63 -9.01
C ASP A 60 1.57 12.57 -10.09
N ILE A 61 1.99 11.38 -9.66
CA ILE A 61 2.31 10.25 -10.56
C ILE A 61 1.09 9.33 -10.60
N PRO A 62 0.35 9.24 -11.74
CA PRO A 62 -0.92 8.51 -11.80
C PRO A 62 -0.84 7.03 -11.46
N ARG A 63 0.32 6.41 -11.70
CA ARG A 63 0.61 5.01 -11.41
C ARG A 63 2.06 4.88 -11.01
N ALA A 64 2.30 4.40 -9.79
CA ALA A 64 3.62 4.07 -9.29
C ALA A 64 3.65 2.59 -8.91
N MET A 65 4.62 1.86 -9.45
CA MET A 65 4.92 0.48 -9.09
C MET A 65 6.44 0.32 -9.13
N LEU A 66 7.02 -0.16 -8.04
CA LEU A 66 8.45 -0.40 -7.98
C LEU A 66 8.76 -1.80 -8.49
N GLY A 67 9.85 -1.95 -9.24
CA GLY A 67 10.40 -3.27 -9.54
C GLY A 67 11.05 -3.85 -8.29
N ILE A 68 10.47 -4.91 -7.73
CA ILE A 68 10.90 -5.51 -6.45
C ILE A 68 11.72 -6.81 -6.61
N ASP A 69 12.05 -7.21 -7.85
CA ASP A 69 12.76 -8.46 -8.14
C ASP A 69 14.05 -8.63 -7.34
N LYS A 70 14.79 -7.52 -7.13
CA LYS A 70 16.02 -7.52 -6.34
C LYS A 70 15.76 -7.89 -4.88
N MET A 71 14.67 -7.39 -4.29
CA MET A 71 14.26 -7.76 -2.92
C MET A 71 13.81 -9.21 -2.87
N LEU A 72 13.00 -9.66 -3.83
CA LEU A 72 12.53 -11.06 -3.89
C LEU A 72 13.69 -12.07 -4.01
N ALA A 73 14.74 -11.71 -4.76
CA ALA A 73 15.93 -12.53 -4.90
C ALA A 73 16.72 -12.75 -3.60
N THR A 74 16.53 -11.90 -2.57
CA THR A 74 17.10 -12.09 -1.23
C THR A 74 16.38 -13.16 -0.40
N GLY A 75 15.29 -13.74 -0.93
CA GLY A 75 14.44 -14.70 -0.23
C GLY A 75 13.30 -14.09 0.58
N PHE A 76 13.18 -12.76 0.61
CA PHE A 76 12.03 -12.10 1.22
C PHE A 76 10.79 -12.15 0.32
N ASN A 77 9.61 -12.31 0.92
CA ASN A 77 8.34 -12.14 0.22
C ASN A 77 7.35 -11.35 1.10
N VAL A 78 6.48 -10.57 0.45
CA VAL A 78 5.43 -9.79 1.13
C VAL A 78 4.28 -10.70 1.59
N LYS A 79 3.64 -10.33 2.70
CA LYS A 79 2.47 -11.03 3.24
C LYS A 79 1.18 -10.51 2.60
N TYR A 80 1.15 -9.22 2.24
CA TYR A 80 -0.01 -8.56 1.66
C TYR A 80 0.31 -7.98 0.27
N ASN A 81 -0.66 -8.10 -0.62
CA ASN A 81 -0.74 -7.28 -1.83
C ASN A 81 -1.56 -6.00 -1.55
N SER A 82 -1.65 -5.10 -2.53
CA SER A 82 -2.07 -3.71 -2.31
C SER A 82 -3.48 -3.61 -1.72
N GLU A 83 -4.47 -4.34 -2.24
CA GLU A 83 -5.84 -4.27 -1.72
C GLU A 83 -5.94 -4.78 -0.28
N ASP A 84 -5.29 -5.91 0.03
CA ASP A 84 -5.31 -6.48 1.38
C ASP A 84 -4.62 -5.57 2.39
N ALA A 85 -3.51 -4.92 1.99
CA ALA A 85 -2.81 -3.94 2.81
C ALA A 85 -3.66 -2.68 3.08
N VAL A 86 -4.37 -2.19 2.05
CA VAL A 86 -5.30 -1.06 2.19
C VAL A 86 -6.44 -1.43 3.12
N ARG A 87 -7.04 -2.61 2.93
CA ARG A 87 -8.16 -3.11 3.75
C ARG A 87 -7.75 -3.31 5.21
N HIS A 88 -6.59 -3.92 5.43
CA HIS A 88 -6.05 -4.09 6.78
C HIS A 88 -5.84 -2.73 7.47
N THR A 89 -5.23 -1.78 6.77
CA THR A 89 -5.03 -0.42 7.28
C THR A 89 -6.36 0.27 7.58
N ALA A 90 -7.36 0.16 6.69
CA ALA A 90 -8.67 0.74 6.92
C ALA A 90 -9.32 0.22 8.21
N ARG A 91 -9.29 -1.10 8.45
CA ARG A 91 -9.79 -1.72 9.69
C ARG A 91 -9.10 -1.20 10.94
N VAL A 92 -7.76 -1.14 10.91
CA VAL A 92 -6.96 -0.64 12.04
C VAL A 92 -7.32 0.81 12.36
N LEU A 93 -7.45 1.67 11.34
CA LEU A 93 -7.80 3.08 11.55
C LEU A 93 -9.24 3.26 12.05
N ILE A 94 -10.19 2.46 11.57
CA ILE A 94 -11.59 2.48 12.04
C ILE A 94 -11.67 2.13 13.53
N GLU A 95 -10.91 1.12 13.96
CA GLU A 95 -10.79 0.74 15.37
C GLU A 95 -10.14 1.88 16.19
N GLU A 96 -9.04 2.46 15.70
CA GLU A 96 -8.30 3.54 16.37
C GLU A 96 -9.15 4.79 16.62
N ILE A 97 -10.04 5.14 15.68
CA ILE A 97 -10.91 6.33 15.79
C ILE A 97 -12.26 6.05 16.45
N GLY A 98 -12.51 4.82 16.90
CA GLY A 98 -13.74 4.45 17.63
C GLY A 98 -15.00 4.40 16.77
N LEU A 99 -14.86 4.06 15.48
CA LEU A 99 -16.00 3.86 14.58
C LEU A 99 -16.56 2.43 14.63
N GLY A 100 -15.87 1.50 15.30
CA GLY A 100 -16.23 0.08 15.38
C GLY A 100 -17.14 -0.32 16.55
N ASP A 101 -17.54 0.63 17.40
CA ASP A 101 -18.36 0.42 18.62
C ASP A 101 -19.83 0.85 18.43
#